data_AF-A0A973ESN0-F1
#
_entry.id   AF-A0A973ESN0-F1
#
_cell.length_a   1.000
_cell.length_b   1.000
_cell.length_c   1.000
_cell.angle_alpha   90.00
_cell.angle_beta   90.00
_cell.angle_gamma   90.00
#
_symmetry.space_group_name_H-M   'P 1'
#
loop_
_entity.id
_entity.type
_entity.pdbx_description
1 polymer ?
#
loop_
_entity_poly.entity_id
_entity_poly.type
_entity_poly.pdbx_seq_one_letter_code
_entity_poly.pdbx_strand_id
1 'polypeptide(L)'
;MEDGAQEHVRIIGDLAREYQQKFKELNDFIKSGEKDRIPGYLRNQAEITTDRFRGAQMFLLNNPILTGKESDDKVLLAVTALCRCFDEMRILFQVLLEYSEQDQ
;
A
#
# COMPACT_ATOMS: atom_id res chain seq x y z
N MET A 1 26.75 8.66 -11.32
CA MET A 1 25.52 8.17 -11.97
C MET A 1 25.26 6.68 -11.68
N GLU A 2 26.30 5.84 -11.52
CA GLU A 2 26.11 4.40 -11.19
C GLU A 2 25.62 4.14 -9.74
N ASP A 3 25.96 5.01 -8.79
CA ASP A 3 25.64 4.85 -7.35
C ASP A 3 24.12 4.91 -7.05
N GLY A 4 23.40 5.86 -7.67
CA GLY A 4 21.95 6.00 -7.50
C GLY A 4 21.15 4.85 -8.10
N ALA A 5 21.61 4.26 -9.21
CA ALA A 5 20.96 3.10 -9.80
C ALA A 5 21.08 1.86 -8.90
N GLN A 6 22.24 1.66 -8.24
CA GLN A 6 22.43 0.59 -7.27
C GLN A 6 21.56 0.78 -6.02
N GLU A 7 21.40 2.02 -5.56
CA GLU A 7 20.51 2.34 -4.44
C GLU A 7 19.03 2.07 -4.77
N HIS A 8 18.55 2.47 -5.96
CA HIS A 8 17.18 2.18 -6.39
C HIS A 8 16.90 0.67 -6.51
N VAL A 9 17.84 -0.09 -7.06
CA VAL A 9 17.72 -1.56 -7.14
C VAL A 9 17.67 -2.19 -5.76
N ARG A 10 18.46 -1.69 -4.81
CA ARG A 10 18.41 -2.14 -3.41
C ARG A 10 17.04 -1.87 -2.79
N ILE A 11 16.52 -0.65 -2.93
CA ILE A 11 15.20 -0.28 -2.40
C ILE A 11 14.10 -1.18 -2.98
N ILE A 12 14.10 -1.42 -4.30
CA ILE A 12 13.13 -2.30 -4.94
C ILE A 12 13.26 -3.73 -4.40
N GLY A 13 14.48 -4.22 -4.22
CA GLY A 13 14.76 -5.53 -3.64
C GLY A 13 14.23 -5.66 -2.20
N ASP A 14 14.41 -4.62 -1.38
CA ASP A 14 13.89 -4.56 -0.02
C ASP A 14 12.36 -4.58 0.01
N LEU A 15 11.72 -3.76 -0.83
CA LEU A 15 10.26 -3.73 -0.95
C LEU A 15 9.68 -5.08 -1.41
N ALA A 16 10.34 -5.75 -2.36
CA ALA A 16 9.90 -7.07 -2.84
C ALA A 16 10.00 -8.13 -1.73
N ARG A 17 11.08 -8.09 -0.94
CA ARG A 17 11.24 -9.01 0.21
C ARG A 17 10.19 -8.74 1.29
N GLU A 18 9.94 -7.48 1.61
CA GLU A 18 8.92 -7.09 2.58
C GLU A 18 7.52 -7.52 2.13
N TYR A 19 7.19 -7.33 0.84
CA TYR A 19 5.95 -7.82 0.26
C TYR A 19 5.79 -9.33 0.42
N GLN A 20 6.82 -10.09 0.02
CA GLN A 20 6.77 -11.56 0.09
C GLN A 20 6.60 -12.04 1.53
N GLN A 21 7.27 -11.40 2.49
CA GLN A 21 7.14 -11.72 3.90
C GLN A 21 5.71 -11.46 4.40
N LYS A 22 5.16 -10.26 4.16
CA LYS A 22 3.79 -9.91 4.57
C LYS A 22 2.75 -10.84 3.95
N PHE A 23 2.93 -11.19 2.67
CA PHE A 23 2.05 -12.13 1.99
C PHE A 23 2.05 -13.49 2.67
N LYS A 24 3.23 -14.02 3.01
CA LYS A 24 3.35 -15.30 3.72
C LYS A 24 2.68 -15.24 5.09
N GLU A 25 2.96 -14.21 5.89
CA GLU A 25 2.38 -14.03 7.22
C GLU A 25 0.85 -13.99 7.18
N LEU A 26 0.27 -13.26 6.21
CA LEU A 26 -1.17 -13.20 6.03
C LEU A 26 -1.76 -14.55 5.61
N ASN A 27 -1.09 -15.26 4.70
CA ASN A 27 -1.53 -16.59 4.25
C ASN A 27 -1.52 -17.60 5.40
N ASP A 28 -0.48 -17.58 6.21
CA ASP A 28 -0.36 -18.45 7.37
C ASP A 28 -1.44 -18.11 8.41
N PHE A 29 -1.68 -16.82 8.67
CA PHE A 29 -2.76 -16.35 9.54
C PHE A 29 -4.14 -16.84 9.08
N ILE A 30 -4.45 -16.74 7.79
CA ILE A 30 -5.74 -17.22 7.24
C ILE A 30 -5.87 -18.74 7.37
N LYS A 31 -4.78 -19.50 7.18
CA LYS A 31 -4.81 -20.96 7.29
C LYS A 31 -4.93 -21.46 8.74
N SER A 32 -4.34 -20.75 9.69
CA SER A 32 -4.33 -21.14 11.11
C SER A 32 -5.44 -20.50 11.95
N GLY A 33 -6.10 -19.46 11.44
CA GLY A 33 -7.03 -18.63 12.19
C GLY A 33 -8.44 -19.20 12.32
N GLU A 34 -9.11 -18.84 13.42
CA GLU A 34 -10.57 -18.96 13.51
C GLU A 34 -11.21 -18.04 12.47
N LYS A 35 -11.98 -18.61 11.54
CA LYS A 35 -12.58 -17.90 10.39
C LYS A 35 -13.33 -16.64 10.81
N ASP A 36 -13.97 -16.66 11.97
CA ASP A 36 -14.78 -15.56 12.51
C ASP A 36 -13.95 -14.33 12.90
N ARG A 37 -12.64 -14.51 13.16
CA ARG A 37 -11.73 -13.40 13.52
C ARG A 37 -11.08 -12.76 12.30
N ILE A 38 -11.13 -13.41 11.14
CA ILE A 38 -10.47 -12.94 9.91
C ILE A 38 -11.06 -11.59 9.46
N PRO A 39 -12.39 -11.39 9.36
CA PRO A 39 -12.94 -10.12 8.91
C PRO A 39 -12.54 -8.94 9.81
N GLY A 40 -12.58 -9.12 11.13
CA GLY A 40 -12.17 -8.10 12.10
C GLY A 40 -10.70 -7.73 11.99
N TYR A 41 -9.81 -8.73 11.85
CA TYR A 41 -8.39 -8.50 11.63
C TYR A 41 -8.13 -7.75 10.32
N LEU A 42 -8.77 -8.18 9.23
CA LEU A 42 -8.66 -7.58 7.90
C LEU A 42 -9.12 -6.12 7.89
N ARG A 43 -10.23 -5.80 8.55
CA ARG A 43 -10.73 -4.42 8.70
C ARG A 43 -9.72 -3.53 9.41
N ASN A 44 -9.19 -3.98 10.55
CA ASN A 44 -8.17 -3.23 11.30
C ASN A 44 -6.89 -3.01 10.47
N GLN A 45 -6.41 -4.02 9.74
CA GLN A 45 -5.25 -3.86 8.86
C GLN A 45 -5.50 -2.87 7.72
N ALA A 46 -6.71 -2.87 7.16
CA ALA A 46 -7.07 -1.92 6.11
C ALA A 46 -7.11 -0.48 6.62
N GLU A 47 -7.61 -0.24 7.84
CA GLU A 47 -7.58 1.07 8.49
C GLU A 47 -6.15 1.54 8.70
N ILE A 48 -5.30 0.73 9.36
CA ILE A 48 -3.89 1.08 9.60
C ILE A 48 -3.14 1.37 8.30
N THR A 49 -3.38 0.56 7.26
CA THR A 49 -2.72 0.74 5.96
C THR A 49 -3.20 2.02 5.28
N THR A 50 -4.50 2.34 5.38
CA THR A 50 -5.07 3.58 4.85
C THR A 50 -4.47 4.79 5.53
N ASP A 51 -4.38 4.80 6.86
CA ASP A 51 -3.81 5.92 7.61
C ASP A 51 -2.34 6.16 7.25
N ARG A 52 -1.55 5.09 7.18
CA ARG A 52 -0.14 5.16 6.75
C ARG A 52 -0.02 5.71 5.34
N PHE A 53 -0.86 5.23 4.40
CA PHE A 53 -0.85 5.70 3.03
C PHE A 53 -1.22 7.18 2.93
N ARG A 54 -2.29 7.61 3.60
CA ARG A 54 -2.70 9.02 3.63
C ARG A 54 -1.62 9.92 4.25
N GLY A 55 -0.95 9.46 5.29
CA GLY A 55 0.21 10.15 5.85
C GLY A 55 1.35 10.33 4.83
N ALA A 56 1.72 9.27 4.12
CA ALA A 56 2.73 9.32 3.07
C ALA A 56 2.29 10.22 1.88
N GLN A 57 1.03 10.12 1.46
CA GLN A 57 0.44 10.97 0.43
C GLN A 57 0.52 12.45 0.81
N MET A 58 0.12 12.81 2.04
CA MET A 58 0.22 14.18 2.53
C MET A 58 1.67 14.67 2.61
N PHE A 59 2.60 13.82 3.03
CA PHE A 59 4.02 14.16 3.03
C PHE A 59 4.55 14.45 1.62
N LEU A 60 4.21 13.60 0.65
CA LEU A 60 4.64 13.77 -0.74
C LEU A 60 4.02 15.04 -1.37
N LEU A 61 2.71 15.24 -1.19
CA LEU A 61 2.01 16.39 -1.76
C LEU A 61 2.36 17.72 -1.08
N ASN A 62 2.92 17.70 0.14
CA ASN A 62 3.42 18.90 0.80
C ASN A 62 4.93 19.08 0.64
N ASN A 63 5.61 18.19 -0.08
CA ASN A 63 7.05 18.30 -0.28
C ASN A 63 7.34 19.42 -1.30
N PRO A 64 8.13 20.46 -0.93
CA PRO A 64 8.43 21.58 -1.83
C PRO A 64 9.16 21.16 -3.12
N ILE A 65 9.88 20.04 -3.09
CA ILE A 65 10.56 19.48 -4.28
C ILE A 65 9.53 18.94 -5.28
N LEU A 66 8.41 18.41 -4.79
CA LEU A 66 7.34 17.83 -5.60
C LEU A 66 6.26 18.85 -6.01
N THR A 67 6.25 20.04 -5.39
CA THR A 67 5.23 21.08 -5.61
C THR A 67 5.80 22.42 -6.09
N GLY A 68 7.12 22.56 -6.19
CA GLY A 68 7.80 23.75 -6.67
C GLY A 68 7.74 23.93 -8.19
N LYS A 69 8.17 25.10 -8.70
CA LYS A 69 8.22 25.44 -10.13
C LYS A 69 9.14 24.54 -10.99
N GLU A 70 9.99 23.73 -10.35
CA GLU A 70 10.86 22.73 -11.00
C GLU A 70 10.35 21.28 -10.83
N SER A 71 9.15 21.09 -10.29
CA SER A 71 8.49 19.77 -10.24
C SER A 71 8.43 19.18 -11.64
N ASP A 72 9.15 18.08 -11.88
CA ASP A 72 8.98 17.29 -13.10
C ASP A 72 7.55 16.74 -13.10
N ASP A 73 6.74 17.15 -14.07
CA ASP A 73 5.35 16.71 -14.27
C ASP A 73 5.23 15.18 -14.21
N LYS A 74 6.28 14.45 -14.59
CA LYS A 74 6.33 12.97 -14.51
C LYS A 74 6.26 12.45 -13.08
N VAL A 75 6.87 13.13 -12.12
CA VAL A 75 6.86 12.72 -10.72
C VAL A 75 5.48 12.94 -10.12
N LEU A 76 4.84 14.09 -10.41
CA LEU A 76 3.47 14.35 -9.98
C LEU A 76 2.48 13.35 -10.60
N LEU A 77 2.65 13.00 -11.87
CA LEU A 77 1.88 11.94 -12.53
C LEU A 77 2.10 10.57 -11.88
N ALA A 78 3.34 10.21 -11.54
CA ALA A 78 3.65 8.95 -10.87
C ALA A 78 3.03 8.86 -9.46
N VAL A 79 3.12 9.94 -8.67
CA VAL A 79 2.49 10.02 -7.33
C VAL A 79 0.97 9.95 -7.46
N THR A 80 0.39 10.63 -8.45
CA THR A 80 -1.06 10.57 -8.72
C THR A 80 -1.51 9.16 -9.08
N ALA A 81 -0.77 8.47 -9.95
CA ALA A 81 -1.04 7.09 -10.31
C ALA A 81 -0.96 6.16 -9.08
N LEU A 82 0.06 6.33 -8.24
CA LEU A 82 0.21 5.57 -6.99
C LEU A 82 -1.01 5.75 -6.07
N CYS A 83 -1.49 6.98 -5.90
CA CYS A 83 -2.68 7.29 -5.10
C CYS A 83 -3.94 6.61 -5.65
N ARG A 84 -4.14 6.67 -6.97
CA ARG A 84 -5.28 6.01 -7.62
C ARG A 84 -5.25 4.50 -7.47
N CYS A 85 -4.10 3.87 -7.72
CA CYS A 85 -3.94 2.43 -7.53
C CYS A 85 -4.26 2.01 -6.08
N PHE A 86 -3.83 2.80 -5.09
CA PHE A 86 -4.17 2.54 -3.70
C PHE A 86 -5.67 2.62 -3.44
N ASP A 87 -6.33 3.68 -3.92
CA ASP A 87 -7.78 3.87 -3.74
C ASP A 87 -8.57 2.73 -4.39
N GLU A 88 -8.21 2.32 -5.61
CA GLU A 88 -8.82 1.19 -6.32
C GLU A 88 -8.66 -0.12 -5.54
N MET A 89 -7.45 -0.43 -5.05
CA MET A 89 -7.21 -1.60 -4.21
C MET A 89 -8.02 -1.56 -2.92
N ARG A 90 -8.15 -0.40 -2.27
CA ARG A 90 -8.91 -0.24 -1.03
C ARG A 90 -10.41 -0.45 -1.25
N ILE A 91 -10.95 0.05 -2.37
CA ILE A 91 -12.34 -0.15 -2.77
C ILE A 91 -12.60 -1.63 -3.04
N LEU A 92 -11.77 -2.28 -3.86
CA LEU A 92 -11.90 -3.71 -4.16
C LEU A 92 -11.86 -4.56 -2.88
N PHE A 93 -10.93 -4.25 -1.98
CA PHE A 93 -10.84 -4.92 -0.70
C PHE A 93 -12.11 -4.75 0.15
N GLN A 94 -12.65 -3.52 0.21
CA GLN A 94 -13.87 -3.25 0.98
C GLN A 94 -15.06 -4.05 0.43
N VAL A 95 -15.24 -4.04 -0.89
CA VAL A 95 -16.32 -4.78 -1.56
C VAL A 95 -16.19 -6.28 -1.30
N LEU A 96 -14.98 -6.84 -1.41
CA LEU A 96 -14.75 -8.26 -1.15
C LEU A 96 -14.99 -8.64 0.32
N LEU A 97 -14.60 -7.77 1.25
CA LEU A 97 -14.82 -7.98 2.68
C LEU A 97 -16.32 -7.99 2.99
N GLU A 98 -17.07 -6.99 2.52
CA GLU A 98 -18.52 -6.91 2.69
C GLU A 98 -19.25 -8.10 2.05
N TYR A 99 -18.83 -8.53 0.85
CA TYR A 99 -19.37 -9.72 0.20
C TYR A 99 -19.14 -10.98 1.04
N SER A 100 -17.92 -11.14 1.60
CA SER A 100 -17.59 -12.31 2.42
C SER A 100 -18.34 -12.39 3.75
N GLU A 101 -18.83 -11.26 4.26
CA GLU A 101 -19.65 -11.18 5.47
C GLU A 101 -21.14 -11.47 5.20
N GLN A 102 -21.61 -11.41 3.94
CA GLN A 102 -23.00 -11.73 3.56
C GLN A 102 -23.27 -13.23 3.40
N ASP A 103 -22.23 -14.03 3.14
CA ASP A 103 -22.29 -15.49 2.95
C ASP A 103 -22.06 -16.29 4.26
N GLN A 104 -22.01 -15.63 5.43
CA GLN A 104 -21.88 -16.22 6.77
C GLN A 104 -23.22 -16.20 7.54
#